data_AF-A0A1E4NHU7-F1
#
_entry.id   AF-A0A1E4NHU7-F1
#
_cell.length_a   1.000
_cell.length_b   1.000
_cell.length_c   1.000
_cell.angle_alpha   90.00
_cell.angle_beta   90.00
_cell.angle_gamma   90.00
#
_symmetry.space_group_name_H-M   'P 1'
#
loop_
_entity.id
_entity.type
_entity.pdbx_description
1 polymer ?
#
loop_
_entity_poly.entity_id
_entity_poly.type
_entity_poly.pdbx_seq_one_letter_code
_entity_poly.pdbx_strand_id
1 'polypeptide(L)'
;MARFYTWLALMAVLWGPPWLISLGLAYTPDVVTATAGTGEFVSSFAAQGGFFSPALTTVQTTTGSVVVTGSFSGARGQRLVLDQKLKSGLQLCVTDSAGSCAPVSGTWPGHLQATHHERPRLAFLAPMQRNEYLQQWYFGAFLLTLPLTALVALAGRVLSGEANGDEQSTTVSM
;
A
#
# COMPACT_ATOMS: atom_id res chain seq x y z
N MET A 1 3.85 -39.04 -3.24
CA MET A 1 3.35 -38.09 -2.22
C MET A 1 4.41 -37.07 -1.78
N ALA A 2 5.65 -37.45 -1.45
CA ALA A 2 6.67 -36.51 -0.96
C ALA A 2 6.91 -35.26 -1.84
N ARG A 3 6.93 -35.43 -3.17
CA ARG A 3 7.08 -34.32 -4.15
C ARG A 3 5.92 -33.31 -4.15
N PHE A 4 4.72 -33.73 -3.75
CA PHE A 4 3.54 -32.85 -3.69
C PHE A 4 3.60 -31.93 -2.47
N TYR A 5 4.03 -32.47 -1.31
CA TYR A 5 4.17 -31.70 -0.09
C TYR A 5 5.31 -30.66 -0.16
N THR A 6 6.43 -30.99 -0.80
CA THR A 6 7.53 -30.02 -1.01
C THR A 6 7.10 -28.88 -1.93
N TRP A 7 6.32 -29.17 -2.98
CA TRP A 7 5.80 -28.13 -3.87
C TRP A 7 4.80 -27.20 -3.15
N LEU A 8 3.91 -27.76 -2.33
CA LEU A 8 3.00 -26.99 -1.49
C LEU A 8 3.72 -26.11 -0.47
N ALA A 9 4.76 -26.65 0.19
CA ALA A 9 5.57 -25.88 1.14
C ALA A 9 6.32 -24.73 0.47
N LEU A 10 6.87 -24.95 -0.74
CA LEU A 10 7.51 -23.90 -1.51
C LEU A 10 6.52 -22.81 -1.92
N MET A 11 5.32 -23.17 -2.37
CA MET A 11 4.28 -22.19 -2.69
C MET A 11 3.84 -21.41 -1.45
N ALA A 12 3.68 -22.08 -0.30
CA ALA A 12 3.35 -21.40 0.95
C ALA A 12 4.44 -20.41 1.41
N VAL A 13 5.72 -20.75 1.23
CA VAL A 13 6.84 -19.86 1.59
C VAL A 13 7.02 -18.73 0.58
N LEU A 14 6.75 -18.96 -0.71
CA LEU A 14 6.88 -17.93 -1.75
C LEU A 14 5.73 -16.92 -1.69
N TRP A 15 4.51 -17.41 -1.48
CA TRP A 15 3.28 -16.59 -1.54
C TRP A 15 2.76 -16.16 -0.17
N GLY A 16 3.15 -16.85 0.90
CA GLY A 16 2.73 -16.54 2.26
C GLY A 16 3.18 -15.15 2.74
N PRO A 17 4.47 -14.79 2.65
CA PRO A 17 4.95 -13.49 3.14
C PRO A 17 4.32 -12.28 2.44
N PRO A 18 4.22 -12.21 1.09
CA PRO A 18 3.54 -11.10 0.41
C PRO A 18 2.07 -10.96 0.84
N TRP A 19 1.38 -12.09 1.01
CA TRP A 19 -0.01 -12.11 1.46
C TRP A 19 -0.14 -11.56 2.89
N LEU A 20 0.70 -12.03 3.83
CA LEU A 20 0.70 -11.57 5.21
C LEU A 20 1.03 -10.08 5.34
N ILE A 21 1.98 -9.58 4.53
CA ILE A 21 2.32 -8.15 4.47
C ILE A 21 1.11 -7.35 3.95
N SER A 22 0.48 -7.81 2.87
CA SER A 22 -0.70 -7.17 2.29
C SER A 22 -1.87 -7.15 3.27
N LEU A 23 -2.09 -8.25 3.99
CA LEU A 23 -3.12 -8.36 5.02
C LEU A 23 -2.81 -7.42 6.19
N GLY A 24 -1.57 -7.41 6.67
CA GLY A 24 -1.12 -6.47 7.72
C GLY A 24 -1.37 -5.02 7.30
N LEU A 25 -0.99 -4.66 6.08
CA LEU A 25 -1.25 -3.33 5.50
C LEU A 25 -2.75 -3.05 5.32
N ALA A 26 -3.58 -4.04 5.01
CA ALA A 26 -5.03 -3.84 4.90
C ALA A 26 -5.65 -3.53 6.28
N TYR A 27 -5.18 -4.20 7.34
CA TYR A 27 -5.72 -4.07 8.69
C TYR A 27 -5.15 -2.91 9.52
N THR A 28 -4.06 -2.24 9.09
CA THR A 28 -3.59 -1.05 9.82
C THR A 28 -4.65 0.06 9.78
N PRO A 29 -4.93 0.75 10.90
CA PRO A 29 -5.84 1.89 10.87
C PRO A 29 -5.25 3.00 10.00
N ASP A 30 -6.12 3.76 9.33
CA ASP A 30 -5.69 4.97 8.61
C ASP A 30 -5.59 6.12 9.61
N VAL A 31 -4.36 6.52 9.94
CA VAL A 31 -4.12 7.50 11.00
C VAL A 31 -3.66 8.84 10.45
N VAL A 32 -4.04 9.90 11.15
CA VAL A 32 -3.70 11.29 10.84
C VAL A 32 -2.28 11.59 11.31
N THR A 33 -1.38 11.76 10.34
CA THR A 33 0.06 11.97 10.56
C THR A 33 0.45 13.44 10.64
N ALA A 34 -0.31 14.32 9.98
CA ALA A 34 -0.14 15.76 10.08
C ALA A 34 -1.46 16.48 9.84
N THR A 35 -1.60 17.68 10.40
CA THR A 35 -2.80 18.51 10.25
C THR A 35 -2.44 19.95 9.90
N ALA A 36 -3.34 20.66 9.21
CA ALA A 36 -3.26 22.11 9.01
C ALA A 36 -4.63 22.75 9.07
N GLY A 37 -4.74 23.92 9.70
CA GLY A 37 -5.97 24.71 9.64
C GLY A 37 -6.11 25.40 8.28
N THR A 38 -7.28 25.29 7.65
CA THR A 38 -7.60 25.97 6.38
C THR A 38 -8.59 27.11 6.53
N GLY A 39 -8.80 27.56 7.78
CA GLY A 39 -9.77 28.60 8.12
C GLY A 39 -11.18 28.05 8.16
N GLU A 40 -12.12 28.82 7.61
CA GLU A 40 -13.55 28.51 7.63
C GLU A 40 -14.10 28.33 6.22
N PHE A 41 -15.12 27.48 6.09
CA PHE A 41 -15.83 27.25 4.85
C PHE A 41 -16.60 28.51 4.41
N VAL A 42 -16.36 28.96 3.17
CA VAL A 42 -17.06 30.11 2.58
C VAL A 42 -18.08 29.64 1.55
N SER A 43 -17.62 28.84 0.58
CA SER A 43 -18.45 28.31 -0.50
C SER A 43 -17.76 27.10 -1.15
N SER A 44 -18.49 26.39 -2.00
CA SER A 44 -17.94 25.31 -2.81
C SER A 44 -18.56 25.34 -4.19
N PHE A 45 -17.73 25.15 -5.22
CA PHE A 45 -18.16 25.03 -6.61
C PHE A 45 -17.74 23.68 -7.16
N ALA A 46 -18.73 22.87 -7.57
CA ALA A 46 -18.48 21.58 -8.19
C ALA A 46 -18.31 21.74 -9.71
N ALA A 47 -17.17 21.32 -10.23
CA ALA A 47 -16.96 21.11 -11.65
C ALA A 47 -17.30 19.66 -11.99
N GLN A 48 -18.17 19.47 -12.98
CA GLN A 48 -18.44 18.13 -13.50
C GLN A 48 -17.17 17.54 -14.11
N GLY A 49 -16.82 16.33 -13.67
CA GLY A 49 -15.78 15.54 -14.30
C GLY A 49 -16.25 15.00 -15.66
N GLY A 50 -15.29 14.68 -16.53
CA GLY A 50 -15.57 13.92 -17.75
C GLY A 50 -15.86 12.44 -17.46
N PHE A 51 -16.21 11.66 -18.49
CA PHE A 51 -16.56 10.24 -18.35
C PHE A 51 -15.50 9.38 -17.63
N PHE A 52 -14.21 9.73 -17.79
CA PHE A 52 -13.09 9.04 -17.14
C PHE A 52 -12.42 9.85 -16.02
N SER A 53 -12.92 11.05 -15.73
CA SER A 53 -12.31 11.94 -14.74
C SER A 53 -13.25 12.11 -13.55
N PRO A 54 -12.76 12.00 -12.32
CA PRO A 54 -13.61 12.21 -11.16
C PRO A 54 -14.10 13.66 -11.13
N ALA A 55 -15.27 13.89 -10.53
CA ALA A 55 -15.75 15.24 -10.25
C ALA A 55 -14.78 15.95 -9.32
N LEU A 56 -14.54 17.23 -9.57
CA LEU A 56 -13.68 18.07 -8.72
C LEU A 56 -14.53 19.18 -8.12
N THR A 57 -14.36 19.44 -6.84
CA THR A 57 -15.02 20.54 -6.15
C THR A 57 -13.97 21.52 -5.65
N THR A 58 -14.08 22.77 -6.06
CA THR A 58 -13.26 23.86 -5.53
C THR A 58 -13.96 24.41 -4.29
N VAL A 59 -13.36 24.17 -3.13
CA VAL A 59 -13.81 24.68 -1.83
C VAL A 59 -13.09 26.00 -1.57
N GLN A 60 -13.86 27.06 -1.38
CA GLN A 60 -13.35 28.36 -1.00
C GLN A 60 -13.38 28.49 0.51
N THR A 61 -12.22 28.82 1.08
CA THR A 61 -12.03 29.02 2.51
C THR A 61 -11.63 30.47 2.80
N THR A 62 -11.63 30.86 4.06
CA THR A 62 -11.16 32.20 4.46
C THR A 62 -9.67 32.43 4.22
N THR A 63 -8.88 31.35 4.10
CA THR A 63 -7.44 31.43 3.84
C THR A 63 -7.07 31.24 2.37
N GLY A 64 -7.97 30.74 1.53
CA GLY A 64 -7.68 30.46 0.12
C GLY A 64 -8.69 29.54 -0.55
N SER A 65 -8.23 28.75 -1.51
CA SER A 65 -9.05 27.74 -2.20
C SER A 65 -8.36 26.37 -2.15
N VAL A 66 -9.16 25.32 -1.99
CA VAL A 66 -8.72 23.93 -1.97
C VAL A 66 -9.56 23.16 -2.97
N VAL A 67 -8.92 22.42 -3.86
CA VAL A 67 -9.62 21.53 -4.79
C VAL A 67 -9.69 20.16 -4.15
N VAL A 68 -10.89 19.58 -4.07
CA VAL A 68 -11.11 18.23 -3.56
C VAL A 68 -11.72 17.35 -4.65
N THR A 69 -11.50 16.05 -4.57
CA THR A 69 -12.11 15.06 -5.44
C THR A 69 -13.45 14.61 -4.85
N GLY A 70 -14.48 14.57 -5.68
CA GLY A 70 -15.86 14.29 -5.27
C GLY A 70 -16.63 15.55 -4.90
N SER A 71 -17.74 15.38 -4.18
CA SER A 71 -18.55 16.47 -3.64
C SER A 71 -18.11 16.82 -2.22
N PHE A 72 -18.14 18.11 -1.90
CA PHE A 72 -17.90 18.61 -0.55
C PHE A 72 -18.87 19.74 -0.26
N SER A 73 -19.46 19.70 0.94
CA SER A 73 -20.36 20.73 1.43
C SER A 73 -20.19 20.90 2.94
N GLY A 74 -20.43 22.11 3.41
CA GLY A 74 -20.36 22.48 4.83
C GLY A 74 -21.21 23.71 5.11
N ALA A 75 -21.42 24.01 6.39
CA ALA A 75 -22.06 25.26 6.77
C ALA A 75 -21.08 26.44 6.61
N ARG A 76 -21.56 27.60 6.16
CA ARG A 76 -20.72 28.79 6.06
C ARG A 76 -20.21 29.19 7.46
N GLY A 77 -18.91 29.47 7.57
CA GLY A 77 -18.25 29.77 8.84
C GLY A 77 -17.78 28.54 9.61
N GLN A 78 -18.02 27.32 9.11
CA GLN A 78 -17.57 26.11 9.78
C GLN A 78 -16.07 25.92 9.60
N ARG A 79 -15.36 25.58 10.68
CA ARG A 79 -13.91 25.34 10.62
C ARG A 79 -13.56 24.12 9.79
N LEU A 80 -12.53 24.31 8.98
CA LEU A 80 -11.97 23.30 8.11
C LEU A 80 -10.54 22.99 8.53
N VAL A 81 -10.20 21.71 8.45
CA VAL A 81 -8.87 21.19 8.74
C VAL A 81 -8.46 20.27 7.60
N LEU A 82 -7.20 20.39 7.19
CA LEU A 82 -6.53 19.43 6.34
C LEU A 82 -5.88 18.36 7.21
N ASP A 83 -6.24 17.11 6.97
CA ASP A 83 -5.65 15.94 7.61
C ASP A 83 -4.84 15.17 6.57
N GLN A 84 -3.53 15.02 6.83
CA GLN A 84 -2.67 14.10 6.09
C GLN A 84 -2.77 12.73 6.73
N LYS A 85 -3.48 11.81 6.08
CA LYS A 85 -3.59 10.43 6.52
C LYS A 85 -2.57 9.54 5.82
N LEU A 86 -2.19 8.46 6.51
CA LEU A 86 -1.13 7.55 6.04
C LEU A 86 -1.53 6.79 4.78
N LYS A 87 -2.78 6.31 4.70
CA LYS A 87 -3.28 5.52 3.57
C LYS A 87 -4.03 6.36 2.54
N SER A 88 -4.94 7.22 3.00
CA SER A 88 -5.79 7.98 2.07
C SER A 88 -5.13 9.25 1.53
N GLY A 89 -3.96 9.63 2.06
CA GLY A 89 -3.30 10.88 1.70
C GLY A 89 -3.97 12.10 2.34
N LEU A 90 -3.85 13.25 1.66
CA LEU A 90 -4.35 14.53 2.16
C LEU A 90 -5.87 14.63 1.98
N GLN A 91 -6.58 14.95 3.05
CA GLN A 91 -8.04 15.11 3.07
C GLN A 91 -8.42 16.45 3.69
N LEU A 92 -9.45 17.10 3.16
CA LEU A 92 -10.10 18.26 3.75
C LEU A 92 -11.30 17.78 4.57
N CYS A 93 -11.26 18.03 5.87
CA CYS A 93 -12.26 17.61 6.84
C CYS A 93 -12.89 18.82 7.53
N VAL A 94 -14.12 18.63 7.97
CA VAL A 94 -14.85 19.58 8.82
C VAL A 94 -14.57 19.24 10.29
N THR A 95 -14.07 20.20 11.08
CA THR A 95 -13.55 19.92 12.45
C THR A 95 -14.58 19.26 13.38
N ASP A 96 -15.84 19.66 13.28
CA ASP A 96 -16.90 19.22 14.19
C ASP A 96 -17.79 18.10 13.61
N SER A 97 -17.47 17.58 12.42
CA SER A 97 -18.25 16.51 11.76
C SER A 97 -17.34 15.34 11.41
N ALA A 98 -17.50 14.24 12.14
CA ALA A 98 -16.74 13.01 11.93
C ALA A 98 -17.00 12.33 10.56
N GLY A 99 -17.88 12.87 9.72
CA GLY A 99 -18.29 12.24 8.45
C GLY A 99 -17.99 13.04 7.18
N SER A 100 -17.52 14.28 7.26
CA SER A 100 -17.40 15.16 6.09
C SER A 100 -15.94 15.43 5.74
N CYS A 101 -15.25 14.41 5.22
CA CYS A 101 -13.89 14.50 4.69
C CYS A 101 -13.89 14.21 3.19
N ALA A 102 -13.17 15.03 2.40
CA ALA A 102 -12.95 14.77 0.99
C ALA A 102 -11.45 14.78 0.65
N PRO A 103 -10.97 13.88 -0.21
CA PRO A 103 -9.57 13.86 -0.63
C PRO A 103 -9.21 15.12 -1.42
N VAL A 104 -8.05 15.69 -1.14
CA VAL A 104 -7.56 16.91 -1.79
C VAL A 104 -6.87 16.54 -3.11
N SER A 105 -7.20 17.27 -4.16
CA SER A 105 -6.52 17.16 -5.45
C SER A 105 -5.35 18.15 -5.49
N GLY A 106 -4.13 17.63 -5.63
CA GLY A 106 -2.92 18.42 -5.75
C GLY A 106 -2.11 18.55 -4.46
N THR A 107 -1.16 19.48 -4.47
CA THR A 107 -0.27 19.76 -3.33
C THR A 107 -0.78 20.94 -2.52
N TRP A 108 -0.71 20.83 -1.19
CA TRP A 108 -1.02 21.93 -0.30
C TRP A 108 0.22 22.83 -0.14
N PRO A 109 0.13 24.14 -0.41
CA PRO A 109 1.27 25.05 -0.29
C PRO A 109 1.59 25.44 1.15
N GLY A 110 0.67 25.22 2.10
CA GLY A 110 0.88 25.58 3.51
C GLY A 110 1.67 24.53 4.30
N HIS A 111 2.14 24.91 5.48
CA HIS A 111 2.81 23.99 6.38
C HIS A 111 1.82 23.10 7.11
N LEU A 112 2.03 21.79 7.03
CA LEU A 112 1.36 20.79 7.85
C LEU A 112 2.12 20.64 9.17
N GLN A 113 1.41 20.68 10.30
CA GLN A 113 1.97 20.40 11.61
C GLN A 113 1.83 18.89 11.89
N ALA A 114 2.94 18.24 12.23
CA ALA A 114 2.91 16.84 12.62
C ALA A 114 2.06 16.66 13.89
N THR A 115 1.15 15.69 13.88
CA THR A 115 0.32 15.40 15.04
C THR A 115 1.16 14.74 16.12
N HIS A 116 1.27 15.37 17.28
CA HIS A 116 2.19 14.99 18.36
C HIS A 116 1.90 13.62 19.02
N HIS A 117 0.77 13.00 18.69
CA HIS A 117 0.27 11.78 19.32
C HIS A 117 0.71 10.47 18.67
N GLU A 118 1.37 10.52 17.52
CA GLU A 118 1.85 9.29 16.87
C GLU A 118 3.36 9.14 17.02
N ARG A 119 3.79 8.76 18.24
CA ARG A 119 5.11 8.15 18.38
C ARG A 119 5.10 6.84 17.62
N PRO A 120 6.03 6.62 16.69
CA PRO A 120 5.73 5.77 15.58
C PRO A 120 6.25 4.38 15.89
N ARG A 121 5.36 3.48 16.34
CA ARG A 121 5.69 2.06 16.32
C ARG A 121 5.89 1.53 14.89
N LEU A 122 5.51 2.30 13.86
CA LEU A 122 5.57 1.93 12.45
C LEU A 122 6.18 3.00 11.52
N ALA A 123 6.83 4.08 12.01
CA ALA A 123 7.45 5.07 11.09
C ALA A 123 8.60 4.46 10.29
N PHE A 124 9.17 3.36 10.75
CA PHE A 124 10.11 2.60 9.94
C PHE A 124 9.47 2.04 8.66
N LEU A 125 8.15 1.85 8.63
CA LEU A 125 7.38 1.44 7.45
C LEU A 125 6.88 2.61 6.60
N ALA A 126 6.82 3.82 7.15
CA ALA A 126 6.38 5.01 6.40
C ALA A 126 7.16 5.25 5.09
N PRO A 127 8.51 5.15 5.04
CA PRO A 127 9.23 5.26 3.78
C PRO A 127 8.95 4.07 2.84
N MET A 128 8.64 2.89 3.38
CA MET A 128 8.35 1.67 2.61
C MET A 128 7.00 1.74 1.89
N GLN A 129 6.06 2.54 2.41
CA GLN A 129 4.71 2.67 1.91
C GLN A 129 4.57 3.72 0.78
N ARG A 130 5.59 4.55 0.56
CA ARG A 130 5.61 5.48 -0.58
C ARG A 130 5.71 4.64 -1.86
N ASN A 131 4.66 4.70 -2.68
CA ASN A 131 4.29 3.79 -3.78
C ASN A 131 5.45 3.29 -4.68
N GLU A 132 6.49 4.11 -4.88
CA GLU A 132 7.68 3.79 -5.68
C GLU A 132 8.54 2.68 -5.05
N TYR A 133 8.65 2.63 -3.73
CA TYR A 133 9.46 1.63 -3.04
C TYR A 133 8.79 0.26 -2.97
N LEU A 134 7.46 0.21 -2.87
CA LEU A 134 6.71 -1.04 -2.84
C LEU A 134 6.91 -1.85 -4.12
N GLN A 135 6.85 -1.18 -5.28
CA GLN A 135 7.10 -1.82 -6.57
C GLN A 135 8.56 -2.31 -6.68
N GLN A 136 9.52 -1.53 -6.18
CA GLN A 136 10.92 -1.92 -6.16
C GLN A 136 11.19 -3.12 -5.22
N TRP A 137 10.50 -3.18 -4.08
CA TRP A 137 10.55 -4.32 -3.15
C TRP A 137 9.93 -5.59 -3.75
N TYR A 138 8.78 -5.49 -4.43
CA TYR A 138 8.21 -6.65 -5.14
C TYR A 138 9.14 -7.15 -6.24
N PHE A 139 9.77 -6.24 -7.00
CA PHE A 139 10.77 -6.61 -7.99
C PHE A 139 11.99 -7.28 -7.36
N GLY A 140 12.50 -6.74 -6.24
CA GLY A 140 13.63 -7.32 -5.52
C GLY A 140 13.33 -8.72 -4.98
N ALA A 141 12.16 -8.89 -4.36
CA ALA A 141 11.69 -10.20 -3.90
C ALA A 141 11.55 -11.19 -5.05
N PHE A 142 10.95 -10.76 -6.17
CA PHE A 142 10.81 -11.59 -7.37
C PHE A 142 12.19 -12.03 -7.92
N LEU A 143 13.14 -11.10 -8.03
CA LEU A 143 14.49 -11.40 -8.51
C LEU A 143 15.26 -12.37 -7.59
N LEU A 144 15.06 -12.29 -6.27
CA LEU A 144 15.68 -13.22 -5.32
C LEU A 144 15.06 -14.63 -5.35
N THR A 145 13.77 -14.75 -5.70
CA THR A 145 13.11 -16.07 -5.75
C THR A 145 13.54 -16.95 -6.93
N LEU A 146 13.90 -16.36 -8.08
CA LEU A 146 14.35 -17.09 -9.27
C LEU A 146 15.63 -17.93 -9.05
N PRO A 147 16.74 -17.41 -8.51
CA PRO A 147 17.95 -18.22 -8.29
C PRO A 147 17.75 -19.26 -7.19
N LEU A 148 16.95 -18.96 -6.17
CA LEU A 148 16.65 -19.89 -5.08
C LEU A 148 15.87 -21.10 -5.58
N THR A 149 14.86 -20.89 -6.43
CA THR A 149 14.11 -21.99 -7.06
C THR A 149 15.00 -22.82 -8.01
N ALA A 150 15.91 -22.18 -8.76
CA ALA A 150 16.87 -22.89 -9.61
C ALA A 150 17.84 -23.76 -8.80
N LEU A 151 18.36 -23.24 -7.68
CA LEU A 151 19.23 -23.98 -6.77
C LEU A 151 18.52 -25.20 -6.15
N VAL A 152 17.29 -25.03 -5.70
CA VAL A 152 16.48 -26.13 -5.14
C VAL A 152 16.20 -27.20 -6.20
N ALA A 153 15.90 -26.80 -7.45
CA ALA A 153 15.70 -27.73 -8.55
C ALA A 153 16.98 -28.51 -8.90
N LEU A 154 18.14 -27.85 -8.89
CA LEU A 154 19.44 -28.49 -9.13
C LEU A 154 19.79 -29.47 -8.01
N ALA A 155 19.66 -29.06 -6.74
CA ALA A 155 19.90 -29.93 -5.60
C ALA A 155 18.99 -31.17 -5.61
N GLY A 156 17.72 -31.01 -5.98
CA GLY A 156 16.79 -32.13 -6.13
C GLY A 156 17.17 -33.11 -7.24
N ARG A 157 17.78 -32.63 -8.34
CA ARG A 157 18.28 -33.51 -9.42
C ARG A 157 19.53 -34.27 -9.00
N VAL A 158 20.47 -33.63 -8.31
CA VAL A 158 21.68 -34.29 -7.80
C VAL A 158 21.30 -35.43 -6.86
N LEU A 159 20.43 -35.17 -5.89
CA LEU A 159 19.96 -36.18 -4.93
C LEU A 159 19.14 -37.31 -5.59
N SER A 160 18.49 -37.05 -6.73
CA SER A 160 17.71 -38.07 -7.45
C SER A 160 18.54 -38.87 -8.45
N GLY A 161 19.71 -38.37 -8.86
CA GLY A 161 20.59 -39.02 -9.84
C GLY A 161 21.39 -40.18 -9.25
N GLU A 162 21.78 -40.09 -7.98
CA GLU A 162 22.46 -41.19 -7.28
C GLU A 162 21.58 -42.44 -7.12
N ALA A 163 20.25 -42.31 -7.15
CA ALA A 163 19.34 -43.42 -6.95
C ALA A 163 19.18 -44.35 -8.18
N ASN A 164 19.68 -43.96 -9.36
CA ASN A 164 19.42 -44.68 -10.62
C ASN A 164 20.66 -45.40 -11.20
N GLY A 165 21.78 -45.40 -10.47
CA GLY A 165 23.08 -45.90 -10.96
C GLY A 165 23.38 -47.38 -10.74
N ASP A 166 22.64 -48.08 -9.87
CA ASP A 166 23.05 -49.43 -9.39
C ASP A 166 22.29 -50.62 -10.01
N GLU A 167 21.36 -50.39 -10.95
CA GLU A 167 20.47 -51.46 -11.46
C GLU A 167 20.86 -52.03 -12.84
N GLN A 168 22.12 -51.90 -13.27
CA GLN A 168 22.54 -52.33 -14.62
C GLN A 168 23.72 -53.31 -14.70
N SER A 169 23.96 -54.13 -13.67
CA SER A 169 25.08 -55.09 -13.70
C SER A 169 24.76 -56.48 -13.13
N THR A 170 23.75 -57.17 -13.66
CA THR A 170 23.68 -58.65 -13.58
C THR A 170 22.81 -59.24 -14.70
N THR A 171 23.35 -59.35 -15.90
CA THR A 171 22.95 -60.40 -16.86
C THR A 171 24.21 -61.09 -17.34
N VAL A 172 24.65 -62.04 -16.51
CA VAL A 172 25.69 -63.01 -16.85
C VAL A 172 25.06 -64.04 -17.78
N SER A 173 25.62 -64.16 -18.97
CA SER A 173 25.28 -65.13 -20.00
C SER A 173 25.46 -66.56 -19.52
N MET A 174 24.48 -67.43 -19.79
CA MET A 174 24.64 -68.89 -19.87
C MET A 174 24.17 -69.36 -21.24
#